data_AF-A0AA39RXG6-F1
#
_entry.id   AF-A0AA39RXG6-F1
#
_cell.length_a   1.000
_cell.length_b   1.000
_cell.length_c   1.000
_cell.angle_alpha   90.00
_cell.angle_beta   90.00
_cell.angle_gamma   90.00
#
_symmetry.space_group_name_H-M   'P 1'
#
loop_
_entity.id
_entity.type
_entity.pdbx_description
1 polymer ?
#
loop_
_entity_poly.entity_id
_entity_poly.type
_entity_poly.pdbx_seq_one_letter_code
_entity_poly.pdbx_strand_id
1 'polypeptide(L)'
;MQVPLPTSVGSSSTSISTYYGSDLPSLDPKKRKGKSGAIEKAFNIGAREQLDGEIVRMFCMGGLSFHFARNLHYVHAIKSAYSNPIPGYIPPSYYSLLTTLLQKEKADVEWLLNPIKDAWTTKGVSICIKGWLDSQ
;
A
#
# COMPACT_ATOMS: atom_id res chain seq x y z
N MET A 1 -56.26 12.80 -13.21
CA MET A 1 -56.07 11.34 -13.27
C MET A 1 -54.86 10.98 -12.43
N GLN A 2 -55.02 10.01 -11.53
CA GLN A 2 -54.14 9.68 -10.41
C GLN A 2 -52.99 8.75 -10.87
N VAL A 3 -51.75 9.02 -10.46
CA VAL A 3 -50.60 8.13 -10.67
C VAL A 3 -50.36 7.33 -9.37
N PRO A 4 -50.22 5.99 -9.41
CA PRO A 4 -49.95 5.21 -8.21
C PRO A 4 -48.44 5.13 -7.91
N LEU A 5 -48.08 5.30 -6.63
CA LEU A 5 -46.77 4.93 -6.08
C LEU A 5 -46.75 3.43 -5.72
N PRO A 6 -45.61 2.74 -5.87
CA PRO A 6 -45.37 1.47 -5.20
C PRO A 6 -44.80 1.67 -3.78
N THR A 7 -45.34 0.88 -2.86
CA THR A 7 -45.06 0.75 -1.42
C THR A 7 -43.69 0.14 -1.09
N SER A 8 -43.09 0.63 0.00
CA SER A 8 -41.89 0.11 0.65
C SER A 8 -42.14 -1.20 1.41
N VAL A 9 -41.27 -2.20 1.23
CA VAL A 9 -41.01 -3.28 2.20
C VAL A 9 -39.52 -3.70 2.17
N GLY A 10 -38.78 -3.32 3.22
CA GLY A 10 -37.94 -4.21 4.04
C GLY A 10 -36.69 -4.91 3.48
N SER A 11 -35.52 -4.32 3.82
CA SER A 11 -34.31 -4.95 4.40
C SER A 11 -33.45 -5.93 3.60
N SER A 12 -32.20 -5.52 3.26
CA SER A 12 -30.96 -5.92 3.98
C SER A 12 -29.69 -5.71 3.12
N SER A 13 -28.72 -5.03 3.73
CA SER A 13 -27.26 -5.00 3.57
C SER A 13 -26.52 -5.75 2.44
N THR A 14 -25.51 -5.03 1.92
CA THR A 14 -24.21 -5.50 1.36
C THR A 14 -24.17 -5.88 -0.12
N SER A 15 -23.53 -5.04 -0.95
CA SER A 15 -22.21 -5.36 -1.55
C SER A 15 -21.79 -4.36 -2.63
N ILE A 16 -20.48 -4.13 -2.64
CA ILE A 16 -19.66 -3.31 -3.52
C ILE A 16 -19.92 -3.59 -5.01
N SER A 17 -20.13 -2.51 -5.77
CA SER A 17 -20.25 -2.52 -7.23
C SER A 17 -18.87 -2.57 -7.89
N THR A 18 -18.42 -3.78 -8.23
CA THR A 18 -17.44 -4.03 -9.31
C THR A 18 -18.22 -4.51 -10.51
N TYR A 19 -18.24 -3.79 -11.64
CA TYR A 19 -18.41 -4.40 -12.96
C TYR A 19 -18.01 -3.39 -14.05
N TYR A 20 -16.72 -3.37 -14.40
CA TYR A 20 -16.36 -3.12 -15.80
C TYR A 20 -16.84 -4.36 -16.56
N GLY A 21 -17.98 -4.20 -17.24
CA GLY A 21 -18.49 -5.17 -18.20
C GLY A 21 -17.63 -5.13 -19.45
N SER A 22 -17.00 -6.25 -19.76
CA SER A 22 -16.38 -6.52 -21.06
C SER A 22 -16.74 -7.95 -21.44
N ASP A 23 -17.90 -8.11 -22.08
CA ASP A 23 -18.23 -9.31 -22.84
C ASP A 23 -17.28 -9.39 -24.05
N LEU A 24 -16.37 -10.38 -24.06
CA LEU A 24 -15.63 -10.77 -25.25
C LEU A 24 -15.71 -12.31 -25.38
N PRO A 25 -15.92 -12.87 -26.59
CA PRO A 25 -16.32 -14.27 -26.74
C PRO A 25 -15.21 -15.23 -26.35
N SER A 26 -15.62 -16.31 -25.67
CA SER A 26 -14.79 -17.48 -25.37
C SER A 26 -14.08 -18.00 -26.63
N LEU A 27 -12.76 -17.94 -26.63
CA LEU A 27 -11.92 -18.84 -27.40
C LEU A 27 -11.31 -19.81 -26.40
N ASP A 28 -11.97 -20.93 -26.16
CA ASP A 28 -11.49 -22.02 -25.30
C ASP A 28 -10.14 -22.55 -25.79
N PRO A 29 -9.03 -22.33 -25.06
CA PRO A 29 -7.88 -23.19 -25.19
C PRO A 29 -8.14 -24.38 -24.27
N LYS A 30 -8.39 -25.54 -24.85
CA LYS A 30 -8.48 -26.84 -24.17
C LYS A 30 -7.19 -27.11 -23.36
N LYS A 31 -7.08 -26.50 -22.17
CA LYS A 31 -5.98 -26.73 -21.23
C LYS A 31 -6.26 -28.01 -20.47
N ARG A 32 -5.40 -29.00 -20.70
CA ARG A 32 -5.27 -30.18 -19.84
C ARG A 32 -5.19 -29.69 -18.39
N LYS A 33 -6.04 -30.24 -17.54
CA LYS A 33 -6.02 -30.04 -16.09
C LYS A 33 -4.75 -30.69 -15.52
N GLY A 34 -3.61 -30.05 -15.73
CA GLY A 34 -2.42 -30.31 -14.93
C GLY A 34 -2.80 -29.92 -13.51
N LYS A 35 -2.84 -30.91 -12.61
CA LYS A 35 -2.89 -30.63 -11.17
C LYS A 35 -1.74 -29.67 -10.89
N SER A 36 -2.04 -28.42 -10.54
CA SER A 36 -1.07 -27.53 -9.90
C SER A 36 -0.32 -28.37 -8.86
N GLY A 37 0.99 -28.48 -9.05
CA GLY A 37 1.81 -29.46 -8.35
C GLY A 37 1.73 -29.22 -6.83
N ALA A 38 1.85 -30.29 -6.04
CA ALA A 38 1.89 -30.16 -4.57
C ALA A 38 2.95 -29.12 -4.10
N ILE A 39 4.02 -28.97 -4.88
CA ILE A 39 5.08 -27.98 -4.69
C ILE A 39 4.58 -26.54 -4.90
N GLU A 40 3.81 -26.26 -5.95
CA GLU A 40 3.28 -24.91 -6.22
C GLU A 40 2.34 -24.44 -5.09
N LYS A 41 1.56 -25.39 -4.55
CA LYS A 41 0.72 -25.14 -3.39
C LYS A 41 1.53 -24.96 -2.10
N ALA A 42 2.62 -25.72 -1.93
CA ALA A 42 3.49 -25.60 -0.76
C ALA A 42 4.17 -24.23 -0.63
N PHE A 43 4.48 -23.58 -1.77
CA PHE A 43 5.03 -22.21 -1.78
C PHE A 43 3.98 -21.12 -1.89
N ASN A 44 2.70 -21.49 -1.94
CA ASN A 44 1.56 -20.61 -2.14
C ASN A 44 1.79 -19.61 -3.29
N ILE A 45 2.22 -20.15 -4.45
CA ILE A 45 2.62 -19.35 -5.61
C ILE A 45 1.50 -18.39 -6.03
N GLY A 46 0.24 -18.85 -6.03
CA GLY A 46 -0.90 -18.00 -6.40
C GLY A 46 -1.11 -16.80 -5.47
N ALA A 47 -0.95 -16.95 -4.14
CA ALA A 47 -1.07 -15.81 -3.23
C ALA A 47 0.08 -14.81 -3.40
N ARG A 48 1.28 -15.30 -3.74
CA ARG A 48 2.44 -14.45 -4.05
C ARG A 48 2.21 -13.65 -5.31
N GLU A 49 1.77 -14.29 -6.39
CA GLU A 49 1.42 -13.63 -7.65
C GLU A 49 0.34 -12.56 -7.46
N GLN A 50 -0.67 -12.85 -6.63
CA GLN A 50 -1.71 -11.88 -6.30
C GLN A 50 -1.14 -10.66 -5.56
N LEU A 51 -0.30 -10.88 -4.55
CA LEU A 51 0.34 -9.80 -3.78
C LEU A 51 1.28 -8.96 -4.67
N ASP A 52 2.09 -9.61 -5.50
CA ASP A 52 2.97 -8.95 -6.46
C ASP A 52 2.16 -8.09 -7.44
N GLY A 53 1.00 -8.59 -7.88
CA GLY A 53 0.05 -7.84 -8.70
C GLY A 53 -0.48 -6.57 -8.02
N GLU A 54 -0.84 -6.64 -6.74
CA GLU A 54 -1.27 -5.44 -5.98
C GLU A 54 -0.13 -4.44 -5.78
N ILE A 55 1.08 -4.93 -5.52
CA ILE A 55 2.27 -4.09 -5.41
C ILE A 55 2.52 -3.35 -6.72
N VAL A 56 2.52 -4.03 -7.87
CA VAL A 56 2.74 -3.38 -9.17
C VAL A 56 1.64 -2.35 -9.45
N ARG A 57 0.37 -2.65 -9.14
CA ARG A 57 -0.74 -1.68 -9.26
C ARG A 57 -0.51 -0.45 -8.41
N MET A 58 -0.07 -0.60 -7.16
CA MET A 58 0.25 0.52 -6.27
C MET A 58 1.31 1.44 -6.87
N PHE A 59 2.37 0.88 -7.46
CA PHE A 59 3.42 1.68 -8.10
C PHE A 59 2.91 2.40 -9.35
N CYS A 60 2.23 1.69 -10.25
CA CYS A 60 1.75 2.26 -11.51
C CYS A 60 0.63 3.30 -11.31
N MET A 61 -0.33 3.02 -10.44
CA MET A 61 -1.45 3.93 -10.16
C MET A 61 -1.03 5.09 -9.26
N GLY A 62 -0.10 4.86 -8.33
CA GLY A 62 0.42 5.88 -7.41
C GLY A 62 1.52 6.75 -8.00
N GLY A 63 1.99 6.48 -9.23
CA GLY A 63 3.09 7.23 -9.85
C GLY A 63 4.43 7.07 -9.12
N LEU A 64 4.64 5.95 -8.42
CA LEU A 64 5.87 5.71 -7.67
C LEU A 64 6.99 5.21 -8.60
N SER A 65 8.18 5.78 -8.43
CA SER A 65 9.39 5.27 -9.09
C SER A 65 9.72 3.85 -8.64
N PHE A 66 10.17 2.98 -9.55
CA PHE A 66 10.64 1.64 -9.20
C PHE A 66 11.85 1.65 -8.26
N HIS A 67 12.60 2.76 -8.20
CA HIS A 67 13.65 2.92 -7.20
C HIS A 67 13.11 2.81 -5.76
N PHE A 68 11.86 3.21 -5.54
CA PHE A 68 11.20 3.13 -4.23
C PHE A 68 11.07 1.70 -3.71
N ALA A 69 11.03 0.68 -4.58
CA ALA A 69 10.99 -0.73 -4.15
C ALA A 69 12.25 -1.14 -3.36
N ARG A 70 13.34 -0.38 -3.47
CA ARG A 70 14.58 -0.58 -2.71
C ARG A 70 14.58 0.15 -1.35
N ASN A 71 13.55 0.96 -1.07
CA ASN A 71 13.44 1.66 0.20
C ASN A 71 13.29 0.63 1.34
N LEU A 72 14.18 0.69 2.33
CA LEU A 72 14.21 -0.27 3.43
C LEU A 72 12.89 -0.28 4.23
N HIS A 73 12.24 0.88 4.40
CA HIS A 73 10.97 0.98 5.10
C HIS A 73 9.83 0.34 4.33
N TYR A 74 9.83 0.43 2.99
CA TYR A 74 8.86 -0.27 2.14
C TYR A 74 9.00 -1.80 2.29
N VAL A 75 10.23 -2.31 2.11
CA VAL A 75 10.51 -3.75 2.24
C VAL A 75 10.17 -4.25 3.65
N HIS A 76 10.55 -3.47 4.68
CA HIS A 76 10.27 -3.80 6.07
C HIS A 76 8.76 -3.81 6.36
N ALA A 77 8.00 -2.85 5.85
CA ALA A 77 6.55 -2.79 6.05
C ALA A 77 5.84 -4.03 5.48
N ILE A 78 6.13 -4.40 4.22
CA ILE A 78 5.54 -5.59 3.57
C ILE A 78 5.96 -6.86 4.31
N LYS A 79 7.25 -6.99 4.66
CA LYS A 79 7.75 -8.16 5.41
C LYS A 79 7.11 -8.27 6.79
N SER A 80 7.00 -7.15 7.51
CA SER A 80 6.40 -7.12 8.85
C SER A 80 4.93 -7.50 8.83
N ALA A 81 4.16 -6.95 7.88
CA ALA A 81 2.75 -7.27 7.70
C ALA A 81 2.52 -8.75 7.40
N TYR A 82 3.41 -9.38 6.62
CA TYR A 82 3.34 -10.81 6.32
C TYR A 82 3.79 -11.69 7.50
N SER A 83 4.91 -11.36 8.14
CA SER A 83 5.49 -12.19 9.20
C SER A 83 4.71 -12.13 10.52
N ASN A 84 4.16 -10.96 10.86
CA ASN A 84 3.43 -10.73 12.10
C ASN A 84 2.08 -10.06 11.79
N PRO A 85 1.11 -10.80 11.22
CA PRO A 85 -0.18 -10.22 10.89
C PRO A 85 -0.91 -9.81 12.17
N ILE A 86 -1.31 -8.55 12.24
CA ILE A 86 -2.10 -7.99 13.35
C ILE A 86 -3.58 -8.13 12.98
N PRO A 87 -4.37 -8.99 13.65
CA PRO A 87 -5.77 -9.19 13.32
C PRO A 87 -6.56 -7.88 13.41
N GLY A 88 -7.32 -7.55 12.37
CA GLY A 88 -8.11 -6.32 12.31
C GLY A 88 -7.29 -5.04 12.04
N TYR A 89 -6.00 -5.15 11.74
CA TYR A 89 -5.21 -3.99 11.34
C TYR A 89 -5.67 -3.45 9.99
N ILE A 90 -5.92 -2.15 9.96
CA ILE A 90 -6.27 -1.39 8.76
C ILE A 90 -5.10 -0.45 8.47
N PRO A 91 -4.54 -0.46 7.25
CA PRO A 91 -3.51 0.49 6.86
C PRO A 91 -3.95 1.94 7.13
N PRO A 92 -3.03 2.85 7.48
CA PRO A 92 -3.37 4.22 7.81
C PRO A 92 -4.08 4.94 6.66
N SER A 93 -5.09 5.75 7.00
CA SER A 93 -5.75 6.61 6.02
C SER A 93 -4.84 7.77 5.58
N TYR A 94 -5.16 8.37 4.43
CA TYR A 94 -4.48 9.57 3.93
C TYR A 94 -4.37 10.67 4.99
N TYR A 95 -5.47 10.99 5.68
CA TYR A 95 -5.47 12.05 6.67
C TYR A 95 -4.66 11.69 7.92
N SER A 96 -4.69 10.42 8.33
CA SER A 96 -3.87 9.91 9.43
C SER A 96 -2.37 10.03 9.12
N LEU A 97 -1.98 9.75 7.87
CA LEU A 97 -0.59 9.91 7.41
C LEU A 97 -0.15 11.38 7.49
N LEU A 98 -0.97 12.30 6.97
CA LEU A 98 -0.61 13.71 6.92
C LEU A 98 -0.54 14.39 8.27
N THR A 99 -1.38 13.97 9.22
CA THR A 99 -1.52 14.65 10.51
C THR A 99 -0.80 13.89 11.60
N THR A 100 -1.48 12.92 12.21
CA THR A 100 -1.04 12.29 13.45
C THR A 100 0.26 11.50 13.29
N LEU A 101 0.39 10.73 12.21
CA LEU A 101 1.59 9.92 11.98
C LEU A 101 2.79 10.78 11.58
N LEU A 102 2.60 11.82 10.79
CA LEU A 102 3.69 12.74 10.44
C LEU A 102 4.21 13.50 11.67
N GLN A 103 3.33 13.93 12.57
CA GLN A 103 3.77 14.56 13.83
C GLN A 103 4.53 13.58 14.72
N LYS A 104 4.10 12.31 14.77
CA LYS A 104 4.80 11.27 15.53
C LYS A 104 6.19 11.00 14.95
N GLU A 105 6.29 10.82 13.63
CA GLU A 105 7.59 10.62 12.96
C GLU A 105 8.53 11.81 13.21
N LYS A 106 8.01 13.04 13.15
CA LYS A 106 8.79 14.24 13.47
C LYS A 106 9.33 14.18 14.91
N ALA A 107 8.50 13.82 15.88
CA ALA A 107 8.91 13.70 17.28
C ALA A 107 9.96 12.59 17.47
N ASP A 108 9.79 11.45 16.79
CA ASP A 108 10.72 10.33 16.85
C ASP A 108 12.09 10.71 16.26
N VAL A 109 12.12 11.43 15.14
CA VAL A 109 13.34 12.00 14.56
C VAL A 109 13.97 13.03 15.49
N GLU A 110 13.17 13.94 16.08
CA GLU A 110 13.68 14.94 17.02
C GLU A 110 14.35 14.29 18.23
N TRP A 111 13.75 13.23 18.78
CA TRP A 111 14.31 12.45 19.86
C TRP A 111 15.63 11.78 19.47
N LEU A 112 15.69 11.16 18.29
CA LEU A 112 16.91 10.54 17.76
C LEU A 112 18.04 11.56 17.55
N LEU A 113 17.69 12.82 17.26
CA LEU A 113 18.65 13.91 17.08
C LEU A 113 19.15 14.51 18.40
N ASN A 114 18.51 14.26 19.55
CA ASN A 114 18.91 14.85 20.82
C ASN A 114 20.39 14.61 21.17
N PRO A 115 20.95 13.38 21.06
CA PRO A 115 22.37 13.15 21.35
C PRO A 115 23.31 13.96 20.43
N ILE A 116 22.90 14.21 19.18
CA ILE A 116 23.67 15.01 18.23
C ILE A 116 23.63 16.48 18.64
N LYS A 117 22.45 17.00 19.01
CA LYS A 117 22.27 18.38 19.50
C LYS A 117 23.06 18.63 20.78
N ASP A 118 23.04 17.69 21.72
CA ASP A 118 23.78 17.79 22.98
C ASP A 118 25.28 17.90 22.72
N ALA A 119 25.79 17.10 21.78
CA ALA A 119 27.21 17.12 21.40
C ALA A 119 27.67 18.45 20.77
N TRP A 120 26.78 19.25 20.18
CA TRP A 120 27.14 20.54 19.57
C TRP A 120 27.67 21.54 20.60
N THR A 121 27.15 21.53 21.82
CA THR A 121 27.61 22.43 22.90
C THR A 121 29.08 22.19 23.27
N THR A 122 29.52 20.93 23.16
CA THR A 122 30.87 20.51 23.55
C THR A 122 31.85 20.51 22.38
N LYS A 123 31.41 20.09 21.19
CA LYS A 123 32.27 19.87 20.02
C LYS A 123 32.11 20.93 18.93
N GLY A 124 31.12 21.82 19.04
CA GLY A 124 30.72 22.73 17.97
C GLY A 124 29.96 22.01 16.86
N VAL A 125 29.51 22.78 15.87
CA VAL A 125 28.83 22.29 14.66
C VAL A 125 29.31 23.06 13.43
N SER A 126 29.50 22.37 12.31
CA SER A 126 29.76 22.98 11.00
C SER A 126 28.63 22.61 10.06
N ILE A 127 28.01 23.60 9.42
CA ILE A 127 26.87 23.42 8.52
C ILE A 127 27.34 23.73 7.11
N CYS A 128 27.34 22.72 6.24
CA CYS A 128 27.61 22.91 4.80
C CYS A 128 26.28 23.11 4.07
N ILE A 129 26.09 24.28 3.48
CA ILE A 129 24.93 24.59 2.63
C ILE A 129 25.37 24.43 1.18
N LYS A 130 24.84 23.40 0.49
CA LYS A 130 25.04 23.22 -0.95
C LYS A 130 23.86 23.81 -1.70
N GLY A 131 24.04 25.00 -2.27
CA GLY A 131 23.08 25.57 -3.22
C GLY A 131 23.32 25.00 -4.62
N TRP A 132 22.25 24.63 -5.31
CA TRP A 132 22.28 24.37 -6.75
C TRP A 132 21.28 25.31 -7.41
N LEU A 133 21.65 25.90 -8.54
CA LEU A 133 20.77 26.67 -9.41
C LEU A 133 20.22 25.72 -10.48
N ASP A 134 18.91 25.70 -10.66
CA ASP A 134 18.28 24.97 -11.75
C ASP A 134 18.37 25.82 -13.02
N SER A 135 18.96 25.26 -14.08
CA SER A 135 19.02 25.93 -15.37
C SER A 135 17.73 25.65 -16.12
N GLN A 136 16.86 26.65 -16.20
CA GLN A 136 15.61 26.60 -16.96
C GLN A 136 15.85 26.74 -18.47
#